data_AF-A0A3S1IFF9-F1
#
_entry.id   AF-A0A3S1IFF9-F1
#
_cell.length_a   1.000
_cell.length_b   1.000
_cell.length_c   1.000
_cell.angle_alpha   90.00
_cell.angle_beta   90.00
_cell.angle_gamma   90.00
#
_symmetry.space_group_name_H-M   'P 1'
#
loop_
_entity.id
_entity.type
_entity.pdbx_description
1 polymer ?
#
loop_
_entity_poly.entity_id
_entity_poly.type
_entity_poly.pdbx_seq_one_letter_code
_entity_poly.pdbx_strand_id
1 'polypeptide(L)' 'MSQIDNDMNAEQQRAFLEWRDLRNKAEATGDMADAHAAGKAFGTFFYAYVANTYRPAPSTGHRP' A
#
# COMPACT_ATOMS: atom_id res chain seq x y z
N MET A 1 -12.54 14.97 -4.33
CA MET A 1 -11.35 14.31 -3.74
C MET A 1 -10.32 15.38 -3.46
N SER A 2 -9.75 15.43 -2.25
CA SER A 2 -8.74 16.44 -1.91
C SER A 2 -7.39 16.08 -2.54
N GLN A 3 -6.47 17.04 -2.66
CA GLN A 3 -5.10 16.79 -3.11
C GLN A 3 -4.43 15.69 -2.27
N ILE A 4 -4.69 15.69 -0.96
CA ILE A 4 -4.17 14.68 -0.02
C ILE A 4 -4.67 13.28 -0.39
N ASP A 5 -5.95 13.13 -0.73
CA ASP A 5 -6.52 11.84 -1.12
C ASP A 5 -5.90 11.34 -2.45
N ASN A 6 -5.63 12.25 -3.38
CA ASN A 6 -4.98 11.92 -4.65
C ASN A 6 -3.53 11.45 -4.44
N ASP A 7 -2.77 12.13 -3.59
CA ASP A 7 -1.38 11.78 -3.29
C ASP A 7 -1.29 10.43 -2.55
N MET A 8 -2.18 10.17 -1.59
CA MET A 8 -2.27 8.88 -0.89
C MET A 8 -2.65 7.73 -1.83
N ASN A 9 -3.60 7.95 -2.75
CA ASN A 9 -3.94 6.97 -3.76
C ASN A 9 -2.76 6.65 -4.69
N ALA A 10 -2.01 7.68 -5.11
CA ALA A 10 -0.83 7.51 -5.95
C ALA A 10 0.27 6.72 -5.22
N GLU A 11 0.49 6.98 -3.92
CA GLU A 11 1.44 6.24 -3.10
C GLU A 11 1.03 4.77 -2.94
N GLN A 12 -0.23 4.50 -2.61
CA GLN A 12 -0.75 3.14 -2.52
C GLN A 12 -0.59 2.38 -3.86
N GLN A 13 -0.88 3.04 -5.00
CA GLN A 13 -0.75 2.44 -6.32
C GLN A 13 0.71 2.09 -6.64
N ARG A 14 1.67 2.96 -6.31
CA ARG A 14 3.10 2.68 -6.50
C ARG A 14 3.56 1.49 -5.67
N ALA A 15 3.18 1.45 -4.38
CA ALA A 15 3.51 0.34 -3.49
C ALA A 15 2.91 -0.99 -3.98
N PHE A 16 1.69 -0.97 -4.52
CA PHE A 16 1.08 -2.15 -5.12
C PHE A 16 1.85 -2.66 -6.34
N LEU A 17 2.24 -1.77 -7.25
CA LEU A 17 2.99 -2.15 -8.46
C LEU A 17 4.36 -2.74 -8.10
N GLU A 18 5.06 -2.14 -7.14
CA GLU A 18 6.35 -2.63 -6.65
C GLU A 18 6.22 -4.03 -6.03
N TRP A 19 5.24 -4.22 -5.15
CA TRP A 19 4.96 -5.55 -4.57
C TRP A 19 4.67 -6.59 -5.66
N ARG A 20 3.80 -6.26 -6.62
CA ARG A 20 3.40 -7.18 -7.69
C ARG A 20 4.61 -7.59 -8.53
N ASP A 21 5.46 -6.64 -8.89
CA ASP A 21 6.63 -6.92 -9.73
C ASP A 21 7.66 -7.79 -8.99
N LEU A 22 7.88 -7.53 -7.70
CA LEU A 22 8.75 -8.36 -6.85
C LEU A 22 8.17 -9.76 -6.63
N ARG A 23 6.84 -9.88 -6.44
CA ARG A 23 6.17 -11.17 -6.33
C ARG A 23 6.33 -11.99 -7.61
N ASN A 24 6.09 -11.38 -8.77
CA ASN A 24 6.23 -12.06 -10.06
C ASN A 24 7.67 -12.51 -10.28
N LYS A 25 8.65 -11.69 -9.87
CA LYS A 25 10.07 -12.08 -9.89
C LYS A 25 10.33 -13.29 -8.98
N ALA A 26 9.85 -13.26 -7.74
CA ALA A 26 10.02 -14.36 -6.80
C ALA A 26 9.37 -15.68 -7.30
N GLU A 27 8.20 -15.60 -7.94
CA GLU A 27 7.56 -16.76 -8.57
C GLU A 27 8.37 -17.29 -9.76
N ALA A 28 9.01 -16.41 -10.53
CA ALA A 28 9.84 -16.80 -11.67
C ALA A 28 11.20 -17.40 -11.25
N THR A 29 11.83 -16.88 -10.19
CA THR A 29 13.17 -17.30 -9.75
C THR A 29 13.13 -18.43 -8.73
N GLY A 30 12.08 -18.52 -7.92
CA GLY A 30 12.04 -19.38 -6.74
C GLY A 30 13.04 -18.99 -5.65
N ASP A 31 13.67 -17.81 -5.75
CA ASP A 31 14.67 -17.35 -4.79
C ASP A 31 14.01 -16.83 -3.52
N MET A 32 14.45 -17.35 -2.37
CA MET A 32 13.99 -16.91 -1.05
C MET A 32 14.32 -15.44 -0.78
N ALA A 33 15.40 -14.89 -1.35
CA ALA A 33 15.73 -13.48 -1.25
C ALA A 33 14.70 -12.60 -1.98
N ASP A 34 14.28 -13.01 -3.18
CA ASP A 34 13.23 -12.32 -3.94
C ASP A 34 11.87 -12.45 -3.23
N ALA A 35 11.55 -13.62 -2.66
CA ALA A 35 10.34 -13.82 -1.87
C ALA A 35 10.31 -12.92 -0.61
N HIS A 36 11.45 -12.77 0.07
CA HIS A 36 11.56 -11.86 1.20
C HIS A 36 11.43 -10.38 0.77
N ALA A 37 12.04 -9.99 -0.35
CA ALA A 37 11.86 -8.65 -0.90
C ALA A 37 10.39 -8.36 -1.24
N ALA A 38 9.69 -9.32 -1.86
CA ALA A 38 8.27 -9.23 -2.13
C ALA A 38 7.45 -9.10 -0.82
N GLY A 39 7.79 -9.86 0.23
CA GLY A 39 7.14 -9.75 1.54
C GLY A 39 7.31 -8.37 2.19
N LYS A 40 8.48 -7.74 2.06
CA LYS A 40 8.70 -6.37 2.54
C LYS A 40 7.86 -5.35 1.77
N ALA A 41 7.84 -5.44 0.45
CA ALA A 41 7.04 -4.56 -0.39
C ALA A 41 5.53 -4.73 -0.13
N PHE A 42 5.09 -5.96 0.14
CA PHE A 42 3.71 -6.22 0.58
C PHE A 42 3.37 -5.46 1.85
N GLY A 43 4.27 -5.46 2.85
CA GLY A 43 4.09 -4.69 4.07
C GLY A 43 3.87 -3.20 3.80
N THR A 44 4.70 -2.59 2.97
CA THR A 44 4.54 -1.18 2.56
C THR A 44 3.19 -0.91 1.91
N PHE A 45 2.79 -1.76 0.95
CA PHE A 45 1.47 -1.65 0.32
C PHE A 45 0.33 -1.79 1.33
N PHE A 46 0.40 -2.77 2.23
CA PHE A 46 -0.64 -3.03 3.22
C PHE A 46 -0.80 -1.85 4.18
N TYR A 47 0.30 -1.27 4.66
CA TYR A 47 0.25 -0.07 5.50
C TYR A 47 -0.36 1.13 4.76
N ALA A 48 0.03 1.36 3.51
CA ALA A 48 -0.55 2.42 2.69
C ALA A 48 -2.06 2.21 2.47
N TYR A 49 -2.49 0.97 2.16
CA TYR A 49 -3.90 0.61 2.02
C TYR A 49 -4.69 0.87 3.31
N VAL A 50 -4.16 0.45 4.47
CA VAL A 50 -4.83 0.66 5.76
C VAL A 50 -4.95 2.15 6.07
N ALA A 51 -3.87 2.90 5.87
CA ALA A 51 -3.84 4.34 6.11
C ALA A 51 -4.82 5.10 5.21
N ASN A 52 -5.00 4.66 3.96
CA ASN A 52 -5.91 5.27 3.01
C ASN A 52 -7.38 4.86 3.24
N THR A 53 -7.63 3.57 3.47
CA THR A 53 -8.98 2.99 3.56
C THR A 53 -9.65 3.27 4.91
N TYR A 54 -8.89 3.21 6.00
CA TYR A 54 -9.42 3.38 7.35
C TYR A 54 -9.05 4.73 7.96
N ARG A 55 -8.66 5.70 7.13
CA ARG A 55 -8.45 7.06 7.59
C ARG A 55 -9.73 7.54 8.29
N PRO A 56 -9.67 7.93 9.58
CA PRO A 56 -10.82 8.52 10.22
C PRO A 56 -11.19 9.78 9.42
N ALA A 57 -12.41 9.82 8.90
CA ALA A 57 -12.97 11.06 8.38
C ALA A 57 -12.86 12.11 9.48
N PRO A 58 -12.52 13.37 9.17
CA PRO A 58 -12.54 14.43 10.16
C PRO A 58 -13.94 14.39 10.78
N SER A 59 -13.99 14.14 12.09
CA SER A 59 -15.22 14.15 12.86
C SER A 59 -15.88 15.50 12.63
N THR A 60 -16.89 15.55 11.76
CA THR A 60 -17.80 16.69 11.69
C THR A 60 -18.46 16.71 13.05
N GLY A 61 -17.92 17.55 13.94
CA GLY A 61 -18.30 17.63 15.33
C GLY A 61 -19.79 17.89 15.43
N HIS A 62 -20.56 16.83 15.62
CA HIS A 62 -21.88 16.92 16.21
C HIS A 62 -21.76 16.29 17.58
N ARG A 63 -21.34 17.12 18.54
CA ARG A 63 -21.74 16.88 19.93
C ARG A 63 -23.20 17.35 20.07
N PRO A 64 -24.07 16.55 20.70
CA PRO A 64 -25.37 17.05 21.16
C PRO A 64 -25.21 18.16 22.21
#